data_AF-A0A326U4S3-F1
#
_entry.id   AF-A0A326U4S3-F1
#
_cell.length_a   1.000
_cell.length_b   1.000
_cell.length_c   1.000
_cell.angle_alpha   90.00
_cell.angle_beta   90.00
_cell.angle_gamma   90.00
#
_symmetry.space_group_name_H-M   'P 1'
#
loop_
_entity.id
_entity.type
_entity.pdbx_description
1 polymer ?
#
loop_
_entity_poly.entity_id
_entity_poly.type
_entity_poly.pdbx_seq_one_letter_code
_entity_poly.pdbx_strand_id
1 'polypeptide(L)' 'MRKERINVYITVRQKRQLEKRSQEENLPEAEIIRRALDVYLAWDDPTYTPHPNQPERKTHSSPA' A
#
# COMPACT_ATOMS: atom_id res chain seq x y z
N MET A 1 3.21 4.35 15.03
CA MET A 1 3.96 5.46 14.37
C MET A 1 3.04 6.64 14.16
N ARG A 2 3.55 7.87 14.29
CA ARG A 2 2.81 9.08 13.91
C ARG A 2 2.75 9.14 12.37
N LYS A 3 1.60 9.50 11.82
CA LYS A 3 1.41 9.67 10.36
C LYS A 3 1.36 11.16 10.07
N GLU A 4 2.05 11.58 9.02
CA GLU A 4 2.01 12.96 8.51
C GLU A 4 1.29 13.01 7.16
N ARG A 5 0.53 14.09 6.93
CA ARG A 5 -0.18 14.31 5.68
C ARG A 5 0.68 15.16 4.76
N ILE A 6 0.94 14.65 3.55
CA ILE A 6 1.59 15.39 2.48
C ILE A 6 0.66 15.49 1.27
N ASN A 7 0.78 16.57 0.50
CA ASN A 7 0.12 16.71 -0.79
C ASN A 7 1.17 16.52 -1.88
N VAL A 8 0.92 15.63 -2.84
CA VAL A 8 1.82 15.35 -3.95
C VAL A 8 1.10 15.59 -5.27
N TYR A 9 1.76 16.28 -6.18
CA TYR A 9 1.27 16.44 -7.55
C TYR A 9 1.67 15.23 -8.38
N ILE A 10 0.69 14.64 -9.06
CA ILE A 10 0.88 13.53 -9.99
C ILE A 10 0.18 13.83 -11.31
N THR A 11 0.67 13.21 -12.38
CA THR A 11 0.03 13.32 -13.70
C THR A 11 -1.32 12.60 -13.73
N VAL A 12 -2.18 12.99 -14.67
CA VAL A 12 -3.49 12.32 -14.90
C VAL A 12 -3.29 10.83 -15.20
N ARG A 13 -2.22 10.46 -15.92
CA ARG A 13 -1.90 9.06 -16.23
C ARG A 13 -1.57 8.27 -14.96
N GLN A 14 -0.73 8.82 -14.07
CA GLN A 14 -0.39 8.20 -12.80
C GLN A 14 -1.63 8.04 -11.91
N LYS A 15 -2.50 9.06 -11.85
CA LYS A 15 -3.76 8.98 -11.11
C LYS A 15 -4.64 7.83 -11.58
N ARG A 16 -4.86 7.70 -12.90
CA ARG A 16 -5.66 6.60 -13.47
C ARG A 16 -5.06 5.22 -13.19
N GLN A 17 -3.74 5.10 -13.22
CA GLN A 17 -3.06 3.85 -12.87
C GLN A 17 -3.22 3.50 -11.40
N LEU A 18 -3.20 4.51 -10.52
CA LEU A 18 -3.38 4.36 -9.09
C LEU A 18 -4.83 3.96 -8.74
N GLU A 19 -5.82 4.62 -9.34
CA GLU A 19 -7.25 4.29 -9.24
C GLU A 19 -7.49 2.82 -9.66
N LYS A 20 -6.89 2.41 -10.78
CA LYS A 20 -6.98 1.01 -11.26
C LYS A 20 -6.42 0.02 -10.24
N ARG A 21 -5.21 0.24 -9.72
CA ARG A 21 -4.61 -0.66 -8.73
C ARG A 21 -5.36 -0.67 -7.40
N SER A 22 -5.90 0.47 -6.99
CA SER A 22 -6.76 0.60 -5.81
C SER A 22 -7.97 -0.33 -5.90
N GLN A 23 -8.60 -0.41 -7.08
CA GLN A 23 -9.72 -1.32 -7.33
C GLN A 23 -9.28 -2.79 -7.39
N GLU A 24 -8.19 -3.10 -8.09
CA GLU A 24 -7.67 -4.47 -8.24
C GLU A 24 -7.22 -5.08 -6.91
N GLU A 25 -6.58 -4.29 -6.04
CA GLU A 25 -6.07 -4.75 -4.75
C GLU A 25 -7.06 -4.52 -3.58
N ASN A 26 -8.17 -3.83 -3.83
CA ASN A 26 -9.12 -3.36 -2.81
C ASN A 26 -8.43 -2.59 -1.67
N LEU A 27 -7.58 -1.63 -2.03
CA LEU A 27 -6.79 -0.81 -1.11
C LEU A 27 -6.96 0.68 -1.39
N PRO A 28 -6.88 1.57 -0.38
CA PRO A 28 -6.83 3.00 -0.62
C PRO A 28 -5.61 3.41 -1.45
N GLU A 29 -5.77 4.36 -2.35
CA GLU A 29 -4.67 4.93 -3.16
C GLU A 29 -3.47 5.38 -2.30
N ALA A 30 -3.75 5.99 -1.14
CA ALA A 30 -2.72 6.43 -0.21
C ALA A 30 -1.87 5.27 0.35
N GLU A 31 -2.45 4.09 0.51
CA GLU A 31 -1.72 2.90 0.97
C GLU A 31 -0.79 2.38 -0.12
N ILE A 32 -1.22 2.44 -1.38
CA ILE A 32 -0.37 2.09 -2.52
C ILE A 32 0.81 3.06 -2.64
N ILE A 33 0.57 4.37 -2.51
CA ILE A 33 1.65 5.38 -2.51
C ILE A 33 2.61 5.15 -1.34
N ARG A 34 2.09 4.88 -0.14
CA ARG A 34 2.91 4.62 1.04
C ARG A 34 3.85 3.42 0.82
N ARG A 35 3.34 2.32 0.26
CA ARG A 35 4.15 1.13 -0.07
C ARG A 35 5.21 1.42 -1.13
N ALA A 36 4.85 2.19 -2.16
CA ALA A 36 5.82 2.60 -3.18
C ALA A 36 6.93 3.46 -2.57
N LEU A 37 6.59 4.35 -1.63
CA LEU A 37 7.56 5.15 -0.91
C LEU A 37 8.46 4.30 -0.02
N ASP A 38 7.91 3.34 0.73
CA ASP A 38 8.70 2.41 1.56
C ASP A 38 9.72 1.65 0.69
N VAL A 39 9.29 1.11 -0.45
CA VAL A 39 10.16 0.39 -1.40
C VAL A 39 11.23 1.32 -1.98
N TYR A 40 10.85 2.54 -2.36
CA TYR A 40 11.79 3.52 -2.93
C TYR A 40 12.86 3.93 -1.93
N LEU A 41 12.48 4.21 -0.68
CA LEU A 41 13.42 4.64 0.37
C LEU A 41 14.35 3.52 0.82
N ALA A 42 13.90 2.28 0.65
CA ALA A 42 14.64 1.11 1.07
C ALA A 42 15.35 0.40 -0.10
N TRP A 43 15.39 1.03 -1.28
CA TRP A 43 15.97 0.48 -2.51
C TRP A 43 17.45 0.11 -2.36
N ASP A 44 18.20 0.90 -1.58
CA ASP A 44 19.62 0.66 -1.29
C ASP A 44 19.85 0.04 0.10
N ASP A 45 18.78 -0.29 0.84
CA ASP A 45 18.88 -0.90 2.15
C ASP A 45 18.89 -2.44 2.03
N PRO A 46 20.01 -3.11 2.32
CA PRO A 46 20.11 -4.57 2.22
C PRO A 46 19.23 -5.30 3.25
N THR A 47 18.66 -4.60 4.22
CA THR A 47 17.82 -5.17 5.28
C THR A 47 16.32 -4.99 5.03
N TYR A 48 15.93 -4.34 3.93
CA TYR A 48 14.54 -4.11 3.64
C TYR A 48 13.79 -5.39 3.28
N THR A 49 12.79 -5.70 4.09
CA THR A 49 11.82 -6.76 3.81
C THR A 49 10.46 -6.10 3.59
N PRO A 50 9.91 -6.10 2.36
CA PRO A 50 8.59 -5.55 2.14
C PRO A 50 7.58 -6.32 2.98
N HIS A 51 6.79 -5.60 3.78
CA HIS A 51 5.82 -6.23 4.68
C HIS A 51 4.85 -7.09 3.86
N PRO A 52 4.74 -8.40 4.14
CA PRO A 52 3.78 -9.24 3.45
C PRO A 52 2.38 -8.77 3.81
N ASN A 53 1.56 -8.57 2.78
CA ASN A 53 0.15 -8.28 2.90
C ASN A 53 -0.51 -9.37 3.74
N GLN A 54 -0.76 -9.11 5.03
CA GLN A 54 -1.72 -9.91 5.76
C GLN A 54 -3.07 -9.19 5.68
N PRO A 55 -3.98 -9.62 4.78
CA PRO A 55 -5.38 -9.49 5.12
C PRO A 55 -5.55 -10.29 6.41
N GLU A 56 -5.91 -9.64 7.51
CA GLU A 56 -6.50 -10.33 8.65
C GLU A 56 -7.77 -11.02 8.16
N ARG A 57 -7.63 -12.24 7.64
CA ARG A 57 -8.76 -13.16 7.51
C ARG A 57 -9.19 -13.43 8.93
N LYS A 58 -10.25 -12.75 9.38
CA LYS A 58 -11.02 -13.18 10.54
C LYS A 58 -11.37 -14.64 10.32
N THR A 59 -10.71 -15.53 11.05
CA THR A 59 -11.03 -16.93 11.12
C THR A 59 -12.46 -17.01 11.64
N HIS A 60 -13.44 -17.20 10.75
CA HIS A 60 -14.77 -17.61 11.16
C HIS A 60 -14.63 -19.06 11.67
N SER A 61 -14.36 -19.19 12.96
CA SER A 61 -14.55 -20.44 13.68
C SER A 61 -16.06 -20.72 13.74
N SER A 62 -16.52 -21.61 12.88
CA SER A 62 -17.68 -22.45 13.17
C SER A 62 -17.18 -23.87 13.45
N PRO A 63 -17.52 -24.43 14.61
CA PRO A 63 -18.16 -25.75 14.64
C PRO A 63 -19.40 -25.71 15.53
N ALA A 64 -20.56 -26.15 15.03
CA ALA A 64 -21.11 -27.52 15.08
C ALA A 64 -21.95 -27.75 16.35
#